data_AF-V4S347-F1
#
_entry.id   AF-V4S347-F1
#
_cell.length_a   1.000
_cell.length_b   1.000
_cell.length_c   1.000
_cell.angle_alpha   90.00
_cell.angle_beta   90.00
_cell.angle_gamma   90.00
#
_symmetry.space_group_name_H-M   'P 1'
#
loop_
_entity.id
_entity.type
_entity.pdbx_description
1 polymer ?
#
loop_
_entity_poly.entity_id
_entity_poly.type
_entity_poly.pdbx_seq_one_letter_code
_entity_poly.pdbx_strand_id
1 'polypeptide(L)'
;MESQAPKSRFWSPDEDVKLVESLLDLYHEGRFCVDNNFKSGYLKVLETALETKLPGCGIKAKLHIESRIKTLKMQFRTLHDMLTGPNCGGFKWDPQRKIVTAEKAVWDAYIQ
;
A
#
# COMPACT_ATOMS: atom_id res chain seq x y z
N MET A 1 -34.23 -1.97 8.25
CA MET A 1 -33.24 -1.84 7.15
C MET A 1 -31.88 -1.80 7.80
N GLU A 2 -31.23 -2.95 7.91
CA GLU A 2 -29.90 -3.04 8.50
C GLU A 2 -28.89 -2.74 7.41
N SER A 3 -28.27 -1.56 7.48
CA SER A 3 -27.19 -1.15 6.61
C SER A 3 -26.00 -2.07 6.87
N GLN A 4 -25.85 -3.09 6.02
CA GLN A 4 -24.65 -3.92 6.01
C GLN A 4 -23.48 -3.02 5.61
N ALA A 5 -22.54 -2.80 6.53
CA ALA A 5 -21.29 -2.12 6.22
C ALA A 5 -20.66 -2.80 5.00
N PRO A 6 -20.09 -2.04 4.03
CA PRO A 6 -19.51 -2.63 2.83
C PRO A 6 -18.49 -3.68 3.26
N LYS A 7 -18.68 -4.94 2.86
CA LYS A 7 -17.70 -6.00 3.10
C LYS A 7 -16.38 -5.53 2.51
N SER A 8 -15.41 -5.29 3.40
CA SER A 8 -14.05 -4.91 3.00
C SER A 8 -13.52 -5.98 2.04
N ARG A 9 -13.26 -5.59 0.79
CA ARG A 9 -12.69 -6.50 -0.21
C ARG A 9 -11.27 -6.85 0.19
N PHE A 10 -10.97 -8.14 0.25
CA PHE A 10 -9.61 -8.62 0.39
C PHE A 10 -8.84 -8.37 -0.91
N TRP A 11 -7.69 -7.69 -0.79
CA TRP A 11 -6.74 -7.51 -1.88
C TRP A 11 -5.81 -8.70 -1.93
N SER A 12 -5.59 -9.26 -3.11
CA SER A 12 -4.59 -10.30 -3.30
C SER A 12 -3.18 -9.69 -3.40
N PRO A 13 -2.11 -10.47 -3.13
CA PRO A 13 -0.74 -10.00 -3.35
C PRO A 13 -0.48 -9.54 -4.78
N ASP A 14 -1.10 -10.21 -5.78
CA ASP A 14 -0.96 -9.84 -7.18
C ASP A 14 -1.64 -8.49 -7.49
N GLU A 15 -2.82 -8.25 -6.92
CA GLU A 15 -3.52 -6.97 -7.05
C GLU A 15 -2.72 -5.82 -6.42
N ASP A 16 -2.05 -6.07 -5.29
CA ASP A 16 -1.14 -5.08 -4.69
C ASP A 16 0.04 -4.77 -5.60
N VAL A 17 0.66 -5.81 -6.18
CA VAL A 17 1.76 -5.63 -7.13
C VAL A 17 1.30 -4.78 -8.31
N LYS A 18 0.14 -5.10 -8.92
CA LYS A 18 -0.38 -4.32 -10.05
C LYS A 18 -0.80 -2.90 -9.68
N LEU A 19 -1.27 -2.68 -8.46
CA LEU A 19 -1.53 -1.32 -7.96
C LEU A 19 -0.22 -0.53 -7.82
N VAL A 20 0.81 -1.11 -7.21
CA VAL A 20 2.12 -0.45 -7.03
C VAL A 20 2.80 -0.18 -8.37
N GLU A 21 2.81 -1.15 -9.29
CA GLU A 21 3.30 -0.95 -10.66
C GLU A 21 2.56 0.21 -11.34
N SER A 22 1.24 0.27 -11.24
CA SER A 22 0.44 1.33 -11.88
C SER A 22 0.70 2.71 -11.25
N LEU A 23 0.99 2.77 -9.95
CA LEU A 23 1.40 4.01 -9.28
C LEU A 23 2.78 4.47 -9.76
N LEU A 24 3.72 3.54 -9.98
CA LEU A 24 5.06 3.83 -10.50
C LEU A 24 4.99 4.30 -11.97
N ASP A 25 4.21 3.62 -12.80
CA ASP A 25 3.98 4.02 -14.19
C ASP A 25 3.44 5.47 -14.23
N LEU A 26 2.44 5.76 -13.40
CA LEU A 26 1.83 7.08 -13.30
C LEU A 26 2.81 8.16 -12.82
N TYR A 27 3.71 7.79 -11.89
CA TYR A 27 4.77 8.67 -11.41
C TYR A 27 5.78 9.00 -12.51
N HIS A 28 6.25 7.97 -13.24
CA HIS A 28 7.20 8.14 -14.34
C HIS A 28 6.61 8.91 -15.53
N GLU A 29 5.30 8.77 -15.78
CA GLU A 29 4.61 9.58 -16.80
C GLU A 29 4.62 11.09 -16.49
N GLY A 30 4.76 11.48 -15.22
CA GLY A 30 4.84 12.87 -14.76
C GLY A 30 3.55 13.70 -14.93
N ARG A 31 2.61 13.26 -15.77
CA ARG A 31 1.35 13.99 -16.08
C ARG A 31 0.46 14.19 -14.86
N PHE A 32 0.45 13.22 -13.96
CA PHE A 32 -0.40 13.19 -12.78
C PHE A 32 0.34 13.49 -11.47
N CYS A 33 1.59 13.98 -11.52
CA CYS A 33 2.36 14.33 -10.33
C CYS A 33 2.63 15.84 -10.23
N VAL A 34 2.51 16.39 -9.02
CA VAL A 34 2.92 17.76 -8.63
C VAL A 34 3.51 17.67 -7.23
N ASP A 35 4.71 18.20 -7.02
CA ASP A 35 5.36 18.26 -5.70
C ASP A 35 5.27 16.94 -4.90
N ASN A 36 5.64 15.82 -5.55
CA ASN A 36 5.56 14.46 -5.00
C ASN A 36 4.15 13.96 -4.59
N ASN A 37 3.10 14.63 -5.07
CA ASN A 37 1.71 14.25 -4.84
C ASN A 37 0.97 13.99 -6.16
N PHE A 38 -0.06 13.15 -6.10
CA PHE A 38 -0.90 12.90 -7.27
C PHE A 38 -1.97 13.97 -7.44
N LYS A 39 -2.18 14.43 -8.68
CA LYS A 39 -3.25 15.36 -9.08
C LYS A 39 -4.63 14.70 -8.90
N SER A 40 -5.67 15.52 -8.83
CA SER A 40 -7.06 15.03 -8.84
C SER A 40 -7.32 14.14 -10.08
N GLY A 41 -8.16 13.13 -9.93
CA GLY A 41 -8.51 12.19 -11.01
C GLY A 41 -7.54 11.01 -11.18
N TYR A 42 -6.38 10.99 -10.52
CA TYR A 42 -5.41 9.88 -10.63
C TYR A 42 -6.02 8.50 -10.29
N LEU A 43 -6.94 8.45 -9.33
CA LEU A 43 -7.62 7.21 -8.96
C LEU A 43 -8.42 6.60 -10.12
N LYS A 44 -8.95 7.42 -11.04
CA LYS A 44 -9.70 6.91 -12.20
C LYS A 44 -8.76 6.34 -13.26
N VAL A 45 -7.58 6.94 -13.42
CA VAL A 45 -6.52 6.40 -14.27
C VAL A 45 -6.05 5.05 -13.74
N LEU A 46 -5.84 4.94 -12.42
CA LEU A 46 -5.49 3.67 -11.77
C LEU A 46 -6.59 2.61 -11.93
N GLU A 47 -7.87 2.99 -11.85
CA GLU A 47 -8.98 2.06 -12.11
C GLU A 47 -8.91 1.48 -13.53
N THR A 48 -8.72 2.33 -14.55
CA THR A 48 -8.58 1.89 -15.94
C THR A 48 -7.33 1.03 -16.15
N ALA A 49 -6.20 1.40 -15.54
CA ALA A 49 -4.96 0.64 -15.62
C ALA A 49 -5.10 -0.75 -14.99
N LEU A 50 -5.76 -0.85 -13.84
CA LEU A 50 -6.01 -2.13 -13.17
C LEU A 50 -6.99 -3.01 -13.94
N GLU A 51 -8.05 -2.47 -14.54
CA GLU A 51 -8.95 -3.24 -15.41
C GLU A 51 -8.19 -3.77 -16.65
N THR A 52 -7.22 -3.02 -17.15
CA THR A 52 -6.38 -3.44 -18.28
C THR A 52 -5.39 -4.54 -17.88
N LYS A 53 -4.72 -4.39 -16.72
CA LYS A 53 -3.73 -5.35 -16.20
C LYS A 53 -4.38 -6.61 -15.63
N LEU A 54 -5.60 -6.49 -15.10
CA LEU A 54 -6.39 -7.53 -14.45
C LEU A 54 -7.85 -7.47 -14.94
N PRO A 55 -8.16 -7.98 -16.13
CA PRO A 55 -9.52 -7.95 -16.67
C PRO A 55 -10.52 -8.63 -15.75
N GLY A 56 -11.66 -7.98 -15.47
CA GLY A 56 -12.72 -8.51 -14.61
C GLY A 56 -12.44 -8.42 -13.10
N CYS A 57 -11.40 -7.70 -12.68
CA CYS A 57 -11.04 -7.56 -11.27
C CYS A 57 -12.08 -6.79 -10.43
N GLY A 58 -12.93 -5.96 -11.06
CA GLY A 58 -13.97 -5.21 -10.37
C GLY A 58 -13.45 -4.16 -9.37
N ILE A 59 -12.17 -3.75 -9.49
CA ILE A 59 -11.57 -2.74 -8.62
C ILE A 59 -12.16 -1.37 -8.95
N LYS A 60 -12.55 -0.60 -7.94
CA LYS A 60 -13.16 0.73 -8.10
C LYS A 60 -12.30 1.81 -7.45
N ALA A 61 -12.18 2.95 -8.13
CA ALA A 61 -11.32 4.07 -7.72
C ALA A 61 -11.52 4.51 -6.25
N LYS A 62 -12.66 5.15 -5.95
CA LYS A 62 -12.89 5.81 -4.65
C LYS A 62 -13.08 4.81 -3.49
N LEU A 63 -13.64 3.63 -3.77
CA LEU A 63 -13.96 2.65 -2.72
C LEU A 63 -12.79 1.71 -2.43
N HIS A 64 -12.15 1.16 -3.47
CA HIS A 64 -11.15 0.10 -3.31
C HIS A 64 -9.72 0.65 -3.38
N ILE A 65 -9.40 1.44 -4.42
CA ILE A 65 -8.02 1.92 -4.65
C ILE A 65 -7.62 2.94 -3.59
N GLU A 66 -8.48 3.92 -3.31
CA GLU A 66 -8.16 4.95 -2.32
C GLU A 66 -7.92 4.36 -0.92
N SER A 67 -8.78 3.42 -0.50
CA SER A 67 -8.63 2.70 0.76
C SER A 67 -7.32 1.91 0.79
N ARG A 68 -7.01 1.17 -0.28
CA ARG A 68 -5.79 0.35 -0.31
C ARG A 68 -4.51 1.18 -0.28
N ILE A 69 -4.46 2.29 -1.01
CA ILE A 69 -3.31 3.20 -0.98
C ILE A 69 -3.09 3.74 0.44
N LYS A 70 -4.17 4.11 1.16
CA LYS A 70 -4.06 4.55 2.55
C LYS A 70 -3.48 3.46 3.45
N THR A 71 -3.93 2.21 3.30
CA THR A 71 -3.39 1.05 4.02
C THR A 71 -1.92 0.82 3.71
N LEU A 72 -1.53 0.77 2.43
CA LEU A 72 -0.13 0.55 2.03
C LEU A 72 0.80 1.65 2.54
N LYS A 73 0.37 2.92 2.47
CA LYS A 73 1.12 4.05 3.05
C LYS A 73 1.30 3.92 4.56
N MET A 74 0.25 3.49 5.27
CA MET A 74 0.33 3.27 6.72
C MET A 74 1.30 2.13 7.06
N GLN A 75 1.19 0.99 6.38
CA GLN A 75 2.09 -0.15 6.56
C GLN A 75 3.54 0.22 6.25
N PHE A 76 3.78 0.95 5.15
CA PHE A 76 5.11 1.44 4.82
C PHE A 76 5.68 2.34 5.91
N ARG A 77 4.90 3.29 6.43
CA ARG A 77 5.35 4.14 7.56
C ARG A 77 5.70 3.32 8.78
N THR A 78 4.86 2.36 9.17
CA THR A 78 5.15 1.47 10.31
C THR A 78 6.46 0.70 10.11
N LEU A 79 6.68 0.12 8.92
CA LEU A 79 7.91 -0.60 8.60
C LEU A 79 9.12 0.34 8.57
N HIS A 80 8.97 1.54 8.01
CA HIS A 80 10.03 2.55 7.96
C HIS A 80 10.42 2.96 9.39
N ASP A 81 9.45 3.27 10.25
CA ASP A 81 9.70 3.65 11.64
C ASP A 81 10.34 2.52 12.44
N MET A 82 9.96 1.26 12.21
CA MET A 82 10.65 0.11 12.77
C MET A 82 12.11 0.03 12.31
N LEU A 83 12.39 0.30 11.03
CA LEU A 83 13.74 0.11 10.47
C LEU A 83 14.69 1.29 10.72
N THR A 84 14.17 2.51 10.86
CA THR A 84 14.98 3.73 10.95
C THR A 84 14.72 4.56 12.21
N GLY A 85 13.75 4.15 13.03
CA GLY A 85 13.33 4.91 14.20
C GLY A 85 14.43 4.98 15.27
N PRO A 86 14.55 6.11 15.99
CA PRO A 86 15.61 6.33 16.98
C PRO A 86 15.62 5.32 18.13
N ASN A 87 14.49 4.66 18.40
CA ASN A 87 14.33 3.67 19.46
C ASN A 87 14.20 2.22 18.94
N CYS A 88 14.47 2.00 17.64
CA CYS A 88 14.18 0.74 16.95
C CYS A 88 15.44 0.04 16.39
N GLY A 89 16.63 0.33 16.94
CA GLY A 89 17.94 -0.15 16.45
C GLY A 89 18.19 -1.67 16.43
N GLY A 90 17.19 -2.49 16.73
CA GLY A 90 17.24 -3.95 16.66
C GLY A 90 16.44 -4.57 15.52
N PHE A 91 15.59 -3.81 14.83
CA PHE A 91 14.82 -4.32 13.68
C PHE A 91 15.65 -4.28 12.40
N LYS A 92 15.53 -5.34 11.60
CA LYS A 92 16.22 -5.51 10.32
C LYS A 92 15.27 -6.05 9.28
N TRP A 93 15.46 -5.61 8.04
CA TRP A 93 14.74 -6.15 6.89
C TRP A 93 15.43 -7.43 6.39
N ASP A 94 14.67 -8.52 6.27
CA ASP A 94 15.10 -9.74 5.57
C ASP A 94 14.66 -9.64 4.09
N PRO A 95 15.59 -9.38 3.15
CA PRO A 95 15.25 -9.22 1.74
C PRO A 95 14.86 -10.53 1.05
N GLN A 96 15.21 -11.70 1.60
CA GLN A 96 14.88 -13.00 1.03
C GLN A 96 13.45 -13.39 1.39
N ARG A 97 13.08 -13.22 2.65
CA ARG A 97 11.76 -13.59 3.18
C ARG A 97 10.75 -12.45 3.08
N LYS A 98 11.21 -11.23 2.77
CA LYS A 98 10.40 -9.99 2.69
C LYS A 98 9.66 -9.69 3.99
N ILE A 99 10.37 -9.83 5.12
CA ILE A 99 9.82 -9.59 6.47
C ILE A 99 10.75 -8.73 7.30
N VAL A 100 10.20 -8.10 8.34
CA VAL A 100 10.99 -7.49 9.41
C VAL A 100 11.36 -8.57 10.43
N THR A 101 12.62 -8.57 10.83
CA THR A 101 13.20 -9.50 11.81
C THR A 101 13.85 -8.71 12.94
N ALA A 102 13.83 -9.27 14.14
CA ALA A 102 14.48 -8.72 15.32
C ALA A 102 14.62 -9.82 16.38
N GLU A 103 15.45 -9.58 17.39
CA GLU A 103 15.48 -10.43 18.58
C GLU A 103 14.17 -10.34 19.36
N LYS A 104 13.81 -11.39 20.10
CA LYS A 104 12.56 -11.42 20.87
C LYS A 104 12.43 -10.22 21.81
N ALA A 105 13.51 -9.84 22.49
CA ALA A 105 13.51 -8.70 23.41
C ALA A 105 13.16 -7.37 22.72
N VAL A 106 13.57 -7.20 21.46
CA VAL A 106 13.24 -6.02 20.65
C VAL A 106 11.75 -6.01 20.31
N TRP A 107 11.19 -7.17 19.94
CA TRP A 107 9.75 -7.31 19.73
C TRP A 107 8.95 -7.04 21.00
N ASP A 108 9.36 -7.62 22.14
CA ASP A 108 8.69 -7.44 23.44
C ASP A 108 8.67 -5.97 23.89
N ALA A 109 9.76 -5.23 23.66
CA ALA A 109 9.83 -3.81 23.99
C ALA A 109 8.99 -2.91 23.05
N TYR A 110 8.79 -3.31 21.80
CA TYR A 110 8.01 -2.54 20.81
C TYR A 110 6.49 -2.66 21.02
N ILE A 111 6.03 -3.80 21.53
CA ILE A 111 4.59 -4.09 21.70
C ILE A 111 4.01 -3.65 23.05
N GLN A 112 4.82 -3.08 23.95
CA GLN A 112 4.38 -2.50 25.22
C GLN A 112 3.63 -1.19 25.02
#